data_AF-A0A4U7N5G2-F1
#
_entry.id   AF-A0A4U7N5G2-F1
#
_cell.length_a   1.000
_cell.length_b   1.000
_cell.length_c   1.000
_cell.angle_alpha   90.00
_cell.angle_beta   90.00
_cell.angle_gamma   90.00
#
_symmetry.space_group_name_H-M   'P 1'
#
loop_
_entity.id
_entity.type
_entity.pdbx_description
1 polymer ?
#
loop_
_entity_poly.entity_id
_entity_poly.type
_entity_poly.pdbx_seq_one_letter_code
_entity_poly.pdbx_strand_id
1 'polypeptide(L)'
;MTISSASWAGPVEQQIQAQIQAFAEGDTSGSSVSLDADVFVPRFYQQRAYQAAWFGTAAGQDLVQEIHRGVSHGFLPSDFHLDILTDLQATAQRTGNAADIAAFEVVASDAAAKLLTYSIFGKVDPAKLDDDWNFERPVLKQDPAGVLNSYLAGDGFSALMGRILIDQPQYDQLVTALAAYREVAANGGWPHVVDREVLKPGMISEVVVALRYRLAAEHALNEGQILPNAPESGEDPAWVYDTGLVRDVKAFQARHGLEADGVIGPKSYQALNRTAQERVDQIRLSLERARWLMRDLDGDYVLVNIAGGRTYLVKEDGSTWITRSVTGSQYRKTPVFRDAIQYMEFNPTWTVPHSIFVKDKLAVIRKDPKYLERNNYVVRGADGKLVSPSQVNWSADNPGVTLVQQPGPTNALGLVKFMFPNKYAVYLHDTNNRDLFQRNERNLSSGCVRIEYPFEFASLLMEADTSWNEAKMQDILASKQTTRVTLPAPVPVLLTYWTAWLEDGAVQFREDIYARDTPILKALNR
;
A
#
# COMPACT_ATOMS: atom_id res chain seq x y z
N MET A 1 51.55 22.88 -26.27
CA MET A 1 51.44 23.98 -25.29
C MET A 1 50.35 24.93 -25.76
N THR A 2 49.18 24.84 -25.14
CA THR A 2 48.28 25.98 -24.86
C THR A 2 47.35 25.45 -23.77
N ILE A 3 47.74 25.73 -22.53
CA ILE A 3 46.96 25.46 -21.33
C ILE A 3 45.73 26.36 -21.43
N SER A 4 44.56 25.76 -21.59
CA SER A 4 43.28 26.45 -21.45
C SER A 4 43.24 27.04 -20.05
N SER A 5 43.18 28.37 -19.98
CA SER A 5 43.12 29.15 -18.74
C SER A 5 41.91 28.70 -17.92
N ALA A 6 42.16 28.08 -16.77
CA ALA A 6 41.17 27.93 -15.71
C ALA A 6 40.58 29.33 -15.43
N SER A 7 39.29 29.52 -15.70
CA SER A 7 38.57 30.67 -15.16
C SER A 7 38.71 30.57 -13.64
N TRP A 8 39.33 31.55 -13.02
CA TRP A 8 39.52 31.57 -11.58
C TRP A 8 38.15 31.40 -10.91
N ALA A 9 37.97 30.28 -10.21
CA ALA A 9 36.79 30.02 -9.39
C ALA A 9 36.58 31.24 -8.47
N GLY A 10 35.37 31.80 -8.48
CA GLY A 10 35.04 32.93 -7.62
C GLY A 10 35.08 32.54 -6.14
N PRO A 11 34.96 33.52 -5.23
CA PRO A 11 35.01 33.25 -3.79
C PRO A 11 33.98 32.20 -3.33
N VAL A 12 32.79 32.17 -3.95
CA VAL A 12 31.73 31.20 -3.62
C VAL A 12 32.14 29.79 -4.04
N GLU A 13 32.63 29.62 -5.27
CA GLU A 13 33.06 28.32 -5.80
C GLU A 13 34.21 27.72 -4.98
N GLN A 14 35.13 28.56 -4.53
CA GLN A 14 36.22 28.14 -3.63
C GLN A 14 35.69 27.66 -2.27
N GLN A 15 34.68 28.33 -1.71
CA GLN A 15 34.06 27.93 -0.45
C GLN A 15 33.24 26.64 -0.60
N ILE A 16 32.51 26.47 -1.71
CA ILE A 16 31.80 25.23 -2.03
C ILE A 16 32.80 24.07 -2.13
N GLN A 17 33.90 24.26 -2.86
CA GLN A 17 34.96 23.25 -2.98
C GLN A 17 35.56 22.89 -1.63
N ALA A 18 35.89 23.89 -0.80
CA ALA A 18 36.49 23.66 0.52
C ALA A 18 35.55 22.89 1.45
N GLN A 19 34.25 23.24 1.48
CA GLN A 19 33.27 22.52 2.29
C GLN A 19 33.11 21.07 1.83
N ILE A 20 33.00 20.82 0.52
CA ILE A 20 32.90 19.46 -0.03
C ILE A 20 34.12 18.60 0.31
N GLN A 21 35.32 19.18 0.26
CA GLN A 21 36.55 18.49 0.65
C GLN A 21 36.56 18.16 2.15
N ALA A 22 36.17 19.10 3.01
CA ALA A 22 36.07 18.86 4.45
C ALA A 22 35.10 17.72 4.79
N PHE A 23 33.93 17.66 4.12
CA PHE A 23 32.99 16.53 4.29
C PHE A 23 33.58 15.19 3.86
N ALA A 24 34.33 15.14 2.76
CA ALA A 24 34.98 13.92 2.29
C ALA A 24 36.06 13.42 3.26
N GLU A 25 36.67 14.32 4.04
CA GLU A 25 37.68 14.02 5.06
C GLU A 25 37.07 13.69 6.44
N GLY A 26 35.73 13.73 6.56
CA GLY A 26 35.02 13.47 7.82
C GLY A 26 35.10 14.62 8.83
N ASP A 27 35.54 15.81 8.40
CA ASP A 27 35.59 17.01 9.23
C ASP A 27 34.25 17.74 9.22
N THR A 28 33.48 17.58 10.30
CA THR A 28 32.19 18.26 10.51
C THR A 28 32.34 19.55 11.33
N SER A 29 33.55 19.98 11.66
CA SER A 29 33.82 21.01 12.68
C SER A 29 33.38 22.44 12.32
N GLY A 30 32.70 22.65 11.18
CA GLY A 30 32.09 23.92 10.77
C GLY A 30 30.68 23.81 10.18
N SER A 31 30.07 22.62 10.11
CA SER A 31 28.72 22.42 9.55
C SER A 31 27.75 22.02 10.65
N SER A 32 26.62 22.72 10.77
CA SER A 32 25.52 22.33 11.66
C SER A 32 24.70 21.15 11.13
N VAL A 33 25.04 20.60 9.95
CA VAL A 33 24.26 19.58 9.24
C VAL A 33 25.16 18.42 8.79
N SER A 34 24.72 17.19 9.07
CA SER A 34 25.26 15.98 8.45
C SER A 34 24.69 15.84 7.04
N LEU A 35 25.55 15.67 6.03
CA LEU A 35 25.09 15.35 4.67
C LEU A 35 24.82 13.85 4.58
N ASP A 36 23.66 13.48 4.04
CA ASP A 36 23.31 12.07 3.81
C ASP A 36 23.68 11.64 2.39
N ALA A 37 23.81 12.59 1.46
CA ALA A 37 24.15 12.38 0.06
C ALA A 37 25.66 12.56 -0.20
N ASP A 38 26.49 11.92 0.62
CA ASP A 38 27.96 12.01 0.68
C ASP A 38 28.69 11.64 -0.63
N VAL A 39 28.09 10.79 -1.48
CA VAL A 39 28.61 10.47 -2.82
C VAL A 39 28.06 11.41 -3.91
N PHE A 40 26.79 11.80 -3.79
CA PHE A 40 26.10 12.56 -4.84
C PHE A 40 26.55 14.02 -4.88
N VAL A 41 26.57 14.70 -3.72
CA VAL A 41 26.87 16.14 -3.66
C VAL A 41 28.27 16.47 -4.17
N PRO A 42 29.35 15.74 -3.80
CA PRO A 42 30.67 15.98 -4.38
C PRO A 42 30.70 15.77 -5.90
N ARG A 43 30.06 14.71 -6.39
CA ARG A 43 29.99 14.40 -7.82
C ARG A 43 29.22 15.48 -8.60
N PHE A 44 28.12 15.96 -8.05
CA PHE A 44 27.31 17.05 -8.61
C PHE A 44 28.13 18.33 -8.81
N TYR A 45 28.85 18.78 -7.78
CA TYR A 45 29.66 20.00 -7.89
C TYR A 45 30.93 19.85 -8.71
N GLN A 46 31.58 18.68 -8.68
CA GLN A 46 32.74 18.40 -9.55
C GLN A 46 32.37 18.54 -11.04
N GLN A 47 31.21 18.06 -11.44
CA GLN A 47 30.75 18.12 -12.84
C GLN A 47 30.37 19.54 -13.30
N ARG A 48 30.04 20.45 -12.38
CA ARG A 48 29.74 21.87 -12.68
C ARG A 48 30.88 22.83 -12.29
N ALA A 49 32.10 22.31 -12.12
CA ALA A 49 33.27 23.09 -11.73
C ALA A 49 33.03 23.96 -10.48
N TYR A 50 32.29 23.44 -9.51
CA TYR A 50 31.90 24.08 -8.25
C TYR A 50 31.06 25.36 -8.37
N GLN A 51 30.56 25.69 -9.57
CA GLN A 51 29.64 26.82 -9.76
C GLN A 51 28.37 26.65 -8.91
N ALA A 52 27.88 27.75 -8.32
CA ALA A 52 26.63 27.74 -7.56
C ALA A 52 25.44 27.28 -8.44
N ALA A 53 24.48 26.58 -7.86
CA ALA A 53 23.32 26.01 -8.52
C ALA A 53 21.99 26.62 -8.05
N TRP A 54 21.89 27.03 -6.79
CA TRP A 54 20.62 27.23 -6.09
C TRP A 54 20.42 28.68 -5.62
N PHE A 55 21.44 29.29 -5.02
CA PHE A 55 21.30 30.59 -4.38
C PHE A 55 21.02 31.69 -5.41
N GLY A 56 19.86 32.34 -5.28
CA GLY A 56 19.44 33.40 -6.18
C GLY A 56 19.10 32.94 -7.60
N THR A 57 18.94 31.63 -7.84
CA THR A 57 18.60 31.08 -9.16
C THR A 57 17.12 30.65 -9.22
N ALA A 58 16.59 30.47 -10.43
CA ALA A 58 15.27 29.86 -10.62
C ALA A 58 15.23 28.41 -10.08
N ALA A 59 16.32 27.66 -10.26
CA ALA A 59 16.45 26.30 -9.74
C ALA A 59 16.34 26.22 -8.22
N GLY A 60 16.86 27.20 -7.47
CA GLY A 60 16.68 27.27 -6.02
C GLY A 60 15.23 27.51 -5.61
N GLN A 61 14.50 28.34 -6.37
CA GLN A 61 13.08 28.57 -6.14
C GLN A 61 12.26 27.31 -6.44
N ASP A 62 12.56 26.64 -7.56
CA ASP A 62 11.96 25.34 -7.93
C ASP A 62 12.19 24.30 -6.84
N LEU A 63 13.43 24.18 -6.32
CA LEU A 63 13.75 23.21 -5.27
C LEU A 63 12.88 23.41 -4.03
N VAL A 64 12.73 24.65 -3.54
CA VAL A 64 11.90 24.93 -2.36
C VAL A 64 10.43 24.57 -2.64
N GLN A 65 9.91 24.90 -3.81
CA GLN A 65 8.54 24.54 -4.21
C GLN A 65 8.34 23.02 -4.27
N GLU A 66 9.28 22.30 -4.85
CA GLU A 66 9.23 20.84 -4.96
C GLU A 66 9.44 20.14 -3.60
N ILE A 67 10.20 20.74 -2.67
CA ILE A 67 10.25 20.27 -1.27
C ILE A 67 8.87 20.41 -0.61
N HIS A 68 8.19 21.55 -0.76
CA HIS A 68 6.83 21.73 -0.25
C HIS A 68 5.84 20.74 -0.87
N ARG A 69 6.00 20.43 -2.16
CA ARG A 69 5.24 19.36 -2.83
C ARG A 69 5.56 17.97 -2.25
N GLY A 70 6.83 17.69 -1.97
CA GLY A 70 7.22 16.48 -1.25
C GLY A 70 6.53 16.35 0.11
N VAL A 71 6.45 17.46 0.86
CA VAL A 71 5.73 17.50 2.14
C VAL A 71 4.25 17.22 1.94
N SER A 72 3.60 17.81 0.92
CA SER A 72 2.19 17.51 0.62
C SER A 72 1.98 16.04 0.23
N HIS A 73 3.00 15.38 -0.32
CA HIS A 73 3.02 13.95 -0.63
C HIS A 73 3.31 13.04 0.59
N GLY A 74 3.44 13.58 1.81
CA GLY A 74 3.53 12.78 3.04
C GLY A 74 4.92 12.67 3.66
N PHE A 75 5.93 13.31 3.09
CA PHE A 75 7.21 13.54 3.75
C PHE A 75 7.10 14.60 4.85
N LEU A 76 8.12 14.69 5.70
CA LEU A 76 8.27 15.71 6.73
C LEU A 76 9.18 16.84 6.22
N PRO A 77 8.96 18.11 6.63
CA PRO A 77 9.88 19.21 6.31
C PRO A 77 11.34 18.94 6.69
N SER A 78 11.54 18.26 7.83
CA SER A 78 12.86 17.84 8.33
C SER A 78 13.57 16.85 7.42
N ASP A 79 12.84 16.10 6.58
CA ASP A 79 13.43 15.15 5.63
C ASP A 79 14.35 15.87 4.62
N PHE A 80 14.08 17.15 4.37
CA PHE A 80 14.76 17.96 3.36
C PHE A 80 15.42 19.21 3.96
N HIS A 81 15.69 19.21 5.28
CA HIS A 81 16.33 20.32 5.98
C HIS A 81 15.63 21.68 5.80
N LEU A 82 14.30 21.70 5.62
CA LEU A 82 13.58 22.90 5.17
C LEU A 82 13.77 24.12 6.08
N ASP A 83 13.73 23.94 7.40
CA ASP A 83 13.97 25.02 8.36
C ASP A 83 15.40 25.57 8.25
N ILE A 84 16.38 24.66 8.11
CA ILE A 84 17.80 25.01 7.98
C ILE A 84 18.06 25.74 6.67
N LEU A 85 17.46 25.28 5.56
CA LEU A 85 17.54 25.94 4.27
C LEU A 85 16.99 27.37 4.32
N THR A 86 15.89 27.56 5.03
CA THR A 86 15.27 28.88 5.21
C THR A 86 16.21 29.83 5.97
N ASP A 87 16.82 29.36 7.07
CA ASP A 87 17.77 30.15 7.87
C ASP A 87 19.06 30.46 7.11
N LEU A 88 19.61 29.48 6.38
CA LEU A 88 20.80 29.65 5.54
C LEU A 88 20.53 30.64 4.40
N GLN A 89 19.37 30.54 3.75
CA GLN A 89 18.99 31.47 2.69
C GLN A 89 18.89 32.90 3.20
N ALA A 90 18.21 33.12 4.33
CA ALA A 90 18.07 34.44 4.95
C ALA A 90 19.43 35.01 5.39
N THR A 91 20.31 34.14 5.92
CA THR A 91 21.67 34.54 6.32
C THR A 91 22.51 34.94 5.12
N ALA A 92 22.56 34.11 4.07
CA ALA A 92 23.29 34.39 2.84
C ALA A 92 22.78 35.66 2.13
N GLN A 93 21.47 35.91 2.14
CA GLN A 93 20.89 37.16 1.62
C GLN A 93 21.32 38.39 2.42
N ARG A 94 21.40 38.27 3.75
CA ARG A 94 21.77 39.37 4.64
C ARG A 94 23.26 39.69 4.59
N THR A 95 24.13 38.68 4.51
CA THR A 95 25.59 38.87 4.60
C THR A 95 26.25 39.03 3.22
N GLY A 96 25.72 38.36 2.19
CA GLY A 96 26.36 38.25 0.88
C GLY A 96 27.73 37.55 0.91
N ASN A 97 28.09 36.90 2.02
CA ASN A 97 29.39 36.27 2.20
C ASN A 97 29.45 34.94 1.45
N ALA A 98 30.59 34.68 0.80
CA ALA A 98 30.83 33.46 0.04
C ALA A 98 30.66 32.18 0.88
N ALA A 99 31.06 32.20 2.17
CA ALA A 99 30.92 31.03 3.05
C ALA A 99 29.45 30.71 3.37
N ASP A 100 28.62 31.72 3.58
CA ASP A 100 27.19 31.55 3.89
C ASP A 100 26.42 31.06 2.65
N ILE A 101 26.75 31.60 1.47
CA ILE A 101 26.20 31.12 0.19
C ILE A 101 26.62 29.66 -0.05
N ALA A 102 27.88 29.31 0.18
CA ALA A 102 28.35 27.93 0.03
C ALA A 102 27.65 26.96 0.98
N ALA A 103 27.37 27.36 2.22
CA ALA A 103 26.62 26.53 3.16
C ALA A 103 25.19 26.25 2.66
N PHE A 104 24.48 27.27 2.16
CA PHE A 104 23.16 27.09 1.53
C PHE A 104 23.23 26.15 0.33
N GLU A 105 24.22 26.33 -0.54
CA GLU A 105 24.44 25.53 -1.75
C GLU A 105 24.58 24.03 -1.46
N VAL A 106 25.41 23.68 -0.47
CA VAL A 106 25.67 22.29 -0.09
C VAL A 106 24.42 21.64 0.53
N VAL A 107 23.72 22.33 1.45
CA VAL A 107 22.51 21.79 2.08
C VAL A 107 21.35 21.69 1.06
N ALA A 108 21.22 22.65 0.14
CA ALA A 108 20.22 22.61 -0.93
C ALA A 108 20.45 21.41 -1.86
N SER A 109 21.72 21.11 -2.16
CA SER A 109 22.09 19.94 -2.96
C SER A 109 21.77 18.61 -2.28
N ASP A 110 22.00 18.51 -0.97
CA ASP A 110 21.61 17.32 -0.18
C ASP A 110 20.09 17.16 -0.16
N ALA A 111 19.35 18.23 0.06
CA ALA A 111 17.89 18.23 0.03
C ALA A 111 17.33 17.81 -1.35
N ALA A 112 17.91 18.32 -2.44
CA ALA A 112 17.55 17.92 -3.81
C ALA A 112 17.83 16.43 -4.05
N ALA A 113 18.99 15.92 -3.62
CA ALA A 113 19.35 14.52 -3.74
C ALA A 113 18.40 13.60 -2.97
N LYS A 114 18.03 13.98 -1.74
CA LYS A 114 17.02 13.27 -0.94
C LYS A 114 15.65 13.30 -1.59
N LEU A 115 15.20 14.44 -2.07
CA LEU A 115 13.89 14.56 -2.71
C LEU A 115 13.78 13.68 -3.96
N LEU A 116 14.81 13.68 -4.81
CA LEU A 116 14.88 12.79 -5.98
C LEU A 116 14.85 11.32 -5.55
N THR A 117 15.69 10.95 -4.58
CA THR A 117 15.82 9.57 -4.09
C THR A 117 14.52 9.08 -3.46
N TYR A 118 13.94 9.83 -2.53
CA TYR A 118 12.72 9.46 -1.82
C TYR A 118 11.52 9.45 -2.76
N SER A 119 11.47 10.35 -3.74
CA SER A 119 10.42 10.30 -4.76
C SER A 119 10.50 9.01 -5.55
N ILE A 120 11.68 8.60 -6.02
CA ILE A 120 11.88 7.41 -6.85
C ILE A 120 11.68 6.11 -6.05
N PHE A 121 12.31 6.00 -4.88
CA PHE A 121 12.44 4.72 -4.17
C PHE A 121 11.56 4.59 -2.93
N GLY A 122 10.93 5.68 -2.49
CA GLY A 122 10.44 5.81 -1.12
C GLY A 122 11.56 6.21 -0.16
N LYS A 123 11.16 6.75 0.99
CA LYS A 123 12.07 7.08 2.10
C LYS A 123 12.51 5.82 2.85
N VAL A 124 11.62 4.83 2.94
CA VAL A 124 11.83 3.59 3.66
C VAL A 124 12.16 2.47 2.69
N ASP A 125 13.22 1.73 2.99
CA ASP A 125 13.63 0.56 2.24
C ASP A 125 12.80 -0.67 2.66
N PRO A 126 11.87 -1.17 1.82
CA PRO A 126 11.06 -2.32 2.20
C PRO A 126 11.86 -3.61 2.32
N ALA A 127 12.98 -3.75 1.58
CA ALA A 127 13.83 -4.95 1.64
C ALA A 127 14.60 -5.08 2.96
N LYS A 128 14.71 -4.00 3.74
CA LYS A 128 15.25 -4.04 5.12
C LYS A 128 14.20 -4.46 6.15
N LEU A 129 12.92 -4.52 5.76
CA LEU A 129 11.79 -4.81 6.63
C LEU A 129 11.15 -6.17 6.35
N ASP A 130 11.28 -6.66 5.12
CA ASP A 130 10.73 -7.95 4.68
C ASP A 130 11.75 -8.66 3.76
N ASP A 131 12.35 -9.74 4.27
CA ASP A 131 13.35 -10.55 3.53
C ASP A 131 12.76 -11.21 2.27
N ASP A 132 11.43 -11.27 2.17
CA ASP A 132 10.68 -11.84 1.06
C ASP A 132 10.30 -10.80 -0.01
N TRP A 133 10.69 -9.54 0.19
CA TRP A 133 10.45 -8.45 -0.74
C TRP A 133 11.16 -8.69 -2.09
N ASN A 134 10.39 -8.74 -3.18
CA ASN A 134 10.91 -8.99 -4.53
C ASN A 134 10.48 -7.95 -5.57
N PHE A 135 9.92 -6.82 -5.14
CA PHE A 135 9.65 -5.73 -6.08
C PHE A 135 10.98 -5.11 -6.48
N GLU A 136 11.33 -5.22 -7.75
CA GLU A 136 12.56 -4.67 -8.29
C GLU A 136 12.59 -3.16 -8.07
N ARG A 137 13.73 -2.66 -7.58
CA ARG A 137 13.95 -1.22 -7.54
C ARG A 137 14.21 -0.70 -8.95
N PRO A 138 13.69 0.49 -9.29
CA PRO A 138 14.06 1.14 -10.54
C PRO A 138 15.59 1.21 -10.70
N VAL A 139 16.10 0.75 -11.84
CA VAL A 139 17.53 0.83 -12.13
C VAL A 139 17.84 2.21 -12.73
N LEU A 140 18.69 2.97 -12.05
CA LEU A 140 19.17 4.25 -12.58
C LEU A 140 20.15 3.99 -13.74
N LYS A 141 19.70 4.25 -14.97
CA LYS A 141 20.48 4.00 -16.20
C LYS A 141 21.53 5.06 -16.51
N GLN A 142 21.42 6.22 -15.86
CA GLN A 142 22.30 7.37 -16.07
C GLN A 142 22.83 7.86 -14.73
N ASP A 143 23.95 8.55 -14.77
CA ASP A 143 24.55 9.21 -13.61
C ASP A 143 23.61 10.30 -13.06
N PRO A 144 23.05 10.14 -11.85
CA PRO A 144 22.06 11.07 -11.31
C PRO A 144 22.57 12.51 -11.19
N ALA A 145 23.87 12.69 -10.88
CA ALA A 145 24.48 14.02 -10.78
C ALA A 145 24.53 14.73 -12.16
N GLY A 146 24.84 13.97 -13.21
CA GLY A 146 24.88 14.46 -14.59
C GLY A 146 23.50 14.77 -15.15
N VAL A 147 22.50 13.95 -14.80
CA VAL A 147 21.10 14.22 -15.14
C VAL A 147 20.63 15.51 -14.47
N LEU A 148 20.85 15.66 -13.16
CA LEU A 148 20.46 16.89 -12.45
C LEU A 148 21.12 18.12 -13.08
N ASN A 149 22.44 18.10 -13.29
CA ASN A 149 23.15 19.22 -13.93
C ASN A 149 22.59 19.57 -15.32
N SER A 150 22.25 18.56 -16.14
CA SER A 150 21.64 18.78 -17.46
C SER A 150 20.29 19.48 -17.36
N TYR A 151 19.44 19.08 -16.41
CA TYR A 151 18.14 19.73 -16.19
C TYR A 151 18.28 21.15 -15.65
N LEU A 152 19.19 21.38 -14.70
CA LEU A 152 19.43 22.73 -14.17
C LEU A 152 19.98 23.71 -15.23
N ALA A 153 20.64 23.20 -16.27
CA ALA A 153 21.09 24.00 -17.41
C ALA A 153 20.01 24.20 -18.50
N GLY A 154 18.93 23.43 -18.46
CA GLY A 154 17.86 23.41 -19.45
C GLY A 154 16.50 23.65 -18.83
N ASP A 155 15.66 22.60 -18.81
CA ASP A 155 14.24 22.68 -18.47
C ASP A 155 13.92 23.00 -17.00
N GLY A 156 14.91 22.94 -16.09
CA GLY A 156 14.78 23.25 -14.67
C GLY A 156 14.52 22.04 -13.77
N PHE A 157 14.54 22.27 -12.46
CA PHE A 157 14.41 21.20 -11.46
C PHE A 157 12.98 20.64 -11.40
N SER A 158 11.97 21.50 -11.50
CA SER A 158 10.56 21.08 -11.52
C SER A 158 10.24 20.18 -12.72
N ALA A 159 10.89 20.40 -13.87
CA ALA A 159 10.75 19.53 -15.04
C ALA A 159 11.33 18.12 -14.80
N LEU A 160 12.44 18.01 -14.07
CA LEU A 160 12.98 16.72 -13.64
C LEU A 160 12.02 16.02 -12.66
N MET A 161 11.49 16.76 -11.68
CA MET A 161 10.52 16.22 -10.73
C MET A 161 9.27 15.69 -11.45
N GLY A 162 8.72 16.43 -12.41
CA GLY A 162 7.58 16.00 -13.22
C GLY A 162 7.79 14.69 -13.98
N ARG A 163 9.03 14.31 -14.29
CA ARG A 163 9.37 13.03 -14.96
C ARG A 163 9.38 11.83 -14.02
N ILE A 164 9.60 12.05 -12.72
CA ILE A 164 9.81 10.97 -11.75
C ILE A 164 8.62 10.78 -10.81
N LEU A 165 7.66 11.69 -10.76
CA LEU A 165 6.49 11.52 -9.91
C LEU A 165 5.61 10.36 -10.38
N ILE A 166 4.83 9.81 -9.45
CA ILE A 166 3.93 8.70 -9.71
C ILE A 166 2.68 9.26 -10.37
N ASP A 167 2.46 8.91 -11.63
CA ASP A 167 1.27 9.27 -12.40
C ASP A 167 0.25 8.14 -12.32
N GLN A 168 -0.43 8.05 -11.18
CA GLN A 168 -1.47 7.05 -10.92
C GLN A 168 -2.63 7.72 -10.16
N PRO A 169 -3.90 7.62 -10.64
CA PRO A 169 -5.03 8.27 -10.00
C PRO A 169 -5.16 7.96 -8.50
N GLN A 170 -4.91 6.71 -8.11
CA GLN A 170 -4.95 6.28 -6.71
C GLN A 170 -3.94 7.02 -5.82
N TYR A 171 -2.76 7.37 -6.36
CA TYR A 171 -1.73 8.11 -5.63
C TYR A 171 -2.15 9.57 -5.42
N ASP A 172 -2.62 10.23 -6.47
CA ASP A 172 -3.06 11.64 -6.40
C ASP A 172 -4.25 11.84 -5.48
N GLN A 173 -5.20 10.89 -5.49
CA GLN A 173 -6.33 10.94 -4.56
C GLN A 173 -5.88 10.74 -3.10
N LEU A 174 -4.82 9.97 -2.84
CA LEU A 174 -4.24 9.86 -1.50
C LEU A 174 -3.52 11.13 -1.06
N VAL A 175 -2.84 11.83 -1.98
CA VAL A 175 -2.27 13.16 -1.70
C VAL A 175 -3.37 14.15 -1.32
N THR A 176 -4.47 14.15 -2.08
CA THR A 176 -5.64 14.98 -1.79
C THR A 176 -6.26 14.64 -0.43
N ALA A 177 -6.46 13.35 -0.15
CA ALA A 177 -6.99 12.88 1.13
C ALA A 177 -6.05 13.25 2.29
N LEU A 178 -4.73 13.14 2.12
CA LEU A 178 -3.76 13.51 3.12
C LEU A 178 -3.88 15.00 3.50
N ALA A 179 -4.05 15.87 2.52
CA ALA A 179 -4.24 17.30 2.76
C ALA A 179 -5.48 17.57 3.63
N ALA A 180 -6.62 16.96 3.28
CA ALA A 180 -7.87 17.09 4.04
C ALA A 180 -7.73 16.59 5.49
N TYR A 181 -7.11 15.42 5.70
CA TYR A 181 -6.94 14.88 7.06
C TYR A 181 -5.91 15.65 7.89
N ARG A 182 -4.90 16.24 7.27
CA ARG A 182 -3.96 17.16 7.95
C ARG A 182 -4.63 18.44 8.39
N GLU A 183 -5.55 18.99 7.59
CA GLU A 183 -6.35 20.16 7.98
C GLU A 183 -7.20 19.86 9.22
N VAL A 184 -7.88 18.71 9.22
CA VAL A 184 -8.63 18.25 10.40
C VAL A 184 -7.73 18.11 11.63
N ALA A 185 -6.55 17.48 11.48
CA ALA A 185 -5.60 17.32 12.58
C ALA A 185 -5.09 18.66 13.11
N ALA A 186 -4.78 19.62 12.21
CA ALA A 186 -4.33 20.96 12.57
C ALA A 186 -5.41 21.78 13.30
N ASN A 187 -6.69 21.52 13.00
CA ASN A 187 -7.84 22.17 13.64
C ASN A 187 -8.29 21.50 14.95
N GLY A 188 -7.44 20.66 15.57
CA GLY A 188 -7.70 20.01 16.85
C GLY A 188 -8.30 18.61 16.77
N GLY A 189 -8.47 18.06 15.57
CA GLY A 189 -8.95 16.70 15.35
C GLY A 189 -10.46 16.54 15.54
N TRP A 190 -10.88 15.32 15.88
CA TRP A 190 -12.29 14.99 16.04
C TRP A 190 -12.72 14.89 17.50
N PRO A 191 -14.00 15.19 17.80
CA PRO A 191 -14.58 14.95 19.13
C PRO A 191 -14.46 13.49 19.55
N HIS A 192 -14.08 13.24 20.80
CA HIS A 192 -14.08 11.91 21.37
C HIS A 192 -15.50 11.45 21.70
N VAL A 193 -15.86 10.21 21.33
CA VAL A 193 -17.15 9.60 21.67
C VAL A 193 -16.95 8.63 22.81
N VAL A 194 -17.53 8.92 23.97
CA VAL A 194 -17.35 8.12 25.19
C VAL A 194 -17.95 6.72 25.02
N ASP A 195 -17.12 5.69 25.19
CA ASP A 195 -17.51 4.27 25.19
C ASP A 195 -18.00 3.86 26.58
N ARG A 196 -19.22 4.28 26.96
CA ARG A 196 -19.86 3.90 28.24
C ARG A 196 -21.01 2.91 28.08
N GLU A 197 -21.54 2.77 26.87
CA GLU A 197 -22.69 1.93 26.56
C GLU A 197 -22.67 1.49 25.09
N VAL A 198 -23.33 0.38 24.77
CA VAL A 198 -23.51 -0.03 23.36
C VAL A 198 -24.71 0.70 22.79
N LEU A 199 -24.51 1.60 21.82
CA LEU A 199 -25.61 2.31 21.16
C LEU A 199 -26.26 1.44 20.08
N LYS A 200 -27.59 1.29 20.16
CA LYS A 200 -28.42 0.55 19.21
C LYS A 200 -29.45 1.49 18.56
N PRO A 201 -29.90 1.19 17.34
CA PRO A 201 -30.96 1.96 16.67
C PRO A 201 -32.16 2.25 17.58
N GLY A 202 -32.59 3.51 17.63
CA GLY A 202 -33.72 3.98 18.43
C GLY A 202 -33.43 4.28 19.91
N MET A 203 -32.20 4.04 20.40
CA MET A 203 -31.81 4.42 21.75
C MET A 203 -31.77 5.94 21.91
N ILE A 204 -32.05 6.42 23.13
CA ILE A 204 -31.89 7.82 23.53
C ILE A 204 -30.70 7.89 24.48
N SER A 205 -29.65 8.63 24.12
CA SER A 205 -28.46 8.81 24.95
C SER A 205 -27.75 10.12 24.61
N GLU A 206 -27.19 10.78 25.62
CA GLU A 206 -26.32 11.96 25.45
C GLU A 206 -25.09 11.66 24.57
N VAL A 207 -24.64 10.40 24.52
CA VAL A 207 -23.49 9.99 23.69
C VAL A 207 -23.80 10.20 22.20
N VAL A 208 -25.07 10.16 21.81
CA VAL A 208 -25.53 10.38 20.42
C VAL A 208 -25.16 11.78 19.92
N VAL A 209 -25.14 12.79 20.80
CA VAL A 209 -24.73 14.14 20.43
C VAL A 209 -23.25 14.17 20.01
N ALA A 210 -22.37 13.59 20.82
CA ALA A 210 -20.95 13.49 20.50
C ALA A 210 -20.70 12.68 19.23
N LEU A 211 -21.46 11.60 19.03
CA LEU A 211 -21.42 10.78 17.82
C LEU A 211 -21.78 11.58 16.55
N ARG A 212 -22.85 12.40 16.60
CA ARG A 212 -23.25 13.25 15.46
C ARG A 212 -22.14 14.23 15.09
N TYR A 213 -21.56 14.93 16.06
CA TYR A 213 -20.44 15.84 15.81
C TYR A 213 -19.21 15.09 15.28
N ARG A 214 -18.92 13.89 15.79
CA ARG A 214 -17.80 13.07 15.32
C ARG A 214 -17.96 12.65 13.87
N LEU A 215 -19.15 12.18 13.46
CA LEU A 215 -19.41 11.77 12.08
C LEU A 215 -19.47 12.97 11.13
N ALA A 216 -20.02 14.10 11.57
CA ALA A 216 -20.04 15.34 10.79
C ALA A 216 -18.63 15.83 10.45
N ALA A 217 -17.69 15.74 11.40
CA ALA A 217 -16.33 16.24 11.26
C ALA A 217 -15.41 15.41 10.34
N GLU A 218 -15.83 14.22 9.88
CA GLU A 218 -15.10 13.37 8.90
C GLU A 218 -15.83 13.31 7.54
N HIS A 219 -16.71 14.28 7.26
CA HIS A 219 -17.58 14.38 6.07
C HIS A 219 -18.72 13.33 5.98
N ALA A 220 -19.58 13.25 6.99
CA ALA A 220 -20.82 12.45 6.91
C ALA A 220 -22.02 13.09 7.61
N LEU A 221 -22.52 14.21 7.11
CA LEU A 221 -23.95 14.49 7.17
C LEU A 221 -24.43 14.79 5.75
N ASN A 222 -25.38 14.00 5.26
CA ASN A 222 -26.18 14.39 4.10
C ASN A 222 -26.85 15.75 4.39
N GLU A 223 -27.08 16.57 3.36
CA GLU A 223 -27.92 17.78 3.48
C GLU A 223 -29.22 17.45 4.24
N GLY A 224 -29.50 18.17 5.33
CA GLY A 224 -30.72 18.02 6.14
C GLY A 224 -30.56 17.32 7.50
N GLN A 225 -29.36 17.00 7.96
CA GLN A 225 -29.18 16.47 9.32
C GLN A 225 -29.22 17.55 10.40
N ILE A 226 -29.82 17.19 11.54
CA ILE A 226 -29.91 18.01 12.74
C ILE A 226 -28.54 17.99 13.43
N LEU A 227 -27.69 18.99 13.14
CA LEU A 227 -26.72 19.44 14.13
C LEU A 227 -27.52 20.18 15.21
N PRO A 228 -27.33 19.89 16.51
CA PRO A 228 -28.14 20.52 17.53
C PRO A 228 -27.92 22.03 17.52
N ASN A 229 -28.96 22.78 17.16
CA ASN A 229 -29.16 24.11 17.72
C ASN A 229 -29.80 23.88 19.10
N ALA A 230 -29.20 24.45 20.14
CA ALA A 230 -29.56 24.20 21.54
C ALA A 230 -31.08 24.20 21.79
N PRO A 231 -31.66 23.15 22.41
CA PRO A 231 -33.08 23.16 22.72
C PRO A 231 -33.37 23.91 24.03
N GLU A 232 -34.35 24.82 23.96
CA GLU A 232 -35.12 25.28 25.11
C GLU A 232 -36.00 24.10 25.62
N SER A 233 -35.47 23.34 26.59
CA SER A 233 -36.17 22.37 27.45
C SER A 233 -37.04 21.27 26.79
N GLY A 234 -36.55 20.03 26.82
CA GLY A 234 -37.24 18.79 26.41
C GLY A 234 -36.24 17.67 26.12
N GLU A 235 -36.69 16.43 25.90
CA GLU A 235 -35.84 15.38 25.29
C GLU A 235 -35.34 15.91 23.94
N ASP A 236 -34.05 16.21 23.84
CA ASP A 236 -33.43 16.76 22.64
C ASP A 236 -33.52 15.72 21.51
N PRO A 237 -34.16 16.00 20.36
CA PRO A 237 -34.16 15.11 19.21
C PRO A 237 -32.75 14.66 18.78
N ALA A 238 -31.70 15.45 19.10
CA ALA A 238 -30.32 15.09 18.85
C ALA A 238 -29.81 13.91 19.70
N TRP A 239 -30.46 13.57 20.81
CA TRP A 239 -30.10 12.44 21.68
C TRP A 239 -30.66 11.10 21.17
N VAL A 240 -31.60 11.15 20.23
CA VAL A 240 -32.20 9.96 19.64
C VAL A 240 -31.27 9.40 18.57
N TYR A 241 -30.92 8.12 18.67
CA TYR A 241 -30.20 7.39 17.63
C TYR A 241 -31.17 7.01 16.50
N ASP A 242 -31.56 8.01 15.72
CA ASP A 242 -32.57 7.90 14.66
C ASP A 242 -32.09 7.12 13.42
N THR A 243 -33.02 6.87 12.50
CA THR A 243 -32.77 6.10 11.27
C THR A 243 -31.75 6.76 10.34
N GLY A 244 -31.66 8.10 10.34
CA GLY A 244 -30.69 8.85 9.55
C GLY A 244 -29.28 8.65 10.07
N LEU A 245 -29.09 8.75 11.38
CA LEU A 245 -27.81 8.52 12.02
C LEU A 245 -27.38 7.04 11.92
N VAL A 246 -28.32 6.09 12.01
CA VAL A 246 -28.04 4.66 11.80
C VAL A 246 -27.47 4.40 10.40
N ARG A 247 -28.02 5.05 9.37
CA ARG A 247 -27.48 4.94 8.00
C ARG A 247 -26.04 5.46 7.93
N ASP A 248 -25.76 6.59 8.56
CA ASP A 248 -24.44 7.20 8.52
C ASP A 248 -23.40 6.38 9.31
N VAL A 249 -23.81 5.80 10.45
CA VAL A 249 -22.98 4.86 11.21
C VAL A 249 -22.71 3.59 10.40
N LYS A 250 -23.68 3.06 9.65
CA LYS A 250 -23.45 1.92 8.76
C LYS A 250 -22.46 2.25 7.65
N ALA A 251 -22.54 3.44 7.06
CA ALA A 251 -21.59 3.92 6.07
C ALA A 251 -20.18 4.06 6.67
N PHE A 252 -20.07 4.61 7.88
CA PHE A 252 -18.82 4.65 8.65
C PHE A 252 -18.28 3.23 8.87
N GLN A 253 -19.07 2.33 9.47
CA GLN A 253 -18.67 0.96 9.76
C GLN A 253 -18.14 0.25 8.51
N ALA A 254 -18.84 0.33 7.38
CA ALA A 254 -18.40 -0.25 6.11
C ALA A 254 -17.04 0.31 5.66
N ARG A 255 -16.87 1.63 5.73
CA ARG A 255 -15.62 2.32 5.35
C ARG A 255 -14.43 1.90 6.21
N HIS A 256 -14.68 1.59 7.48
CA HIS A 256 -13.68 1.15 8.45
C HIS A 256 -13.53 -0.38 8.55
N GLY A 257 -14.17 -1.14 7.66
CA GLY A 257 -14.07 -2.61 7.61
C GLY A 257 -14.78 -3.32 8.77
N LEU A 258 -15.72 -2.65 9.41
CA LEU A 258 -16.57 -3.17 10.48
C LEU A 258 -17.87 -3.75 9.90
N GLU A 259 -18.61 -4.47 10.75
CA GLU A 259 -19.98 -4.86 10.42
C GLU A 259 -20.91 -3.66 10.37
N ALA A 260 -21.55 -3.45 9.22
CA ALA A 260 -22.45 -2.33 8.98
C ALA A 260 -23.87 -2.62 9.53
N ASP A 261 -23.95 -2.95 10.82
CA ASP A 261 -25.19 -3.26 11.53
C ASP A 261 -25.86 -2.01 12.14
N GLY A 262 -25.14 -0.89 12.24
CA GLY A 262 -25.58 0.32 12.93
C GLY A 262 -25.48 0.23 14.44
N VAL A 263 -24.82 -0.80 15.00
CA VAL A 263 -24.60 -0.96 16.43
C VAL A 263 -23.19 -0.46 16.77
N ILE A 264 -23.12 0.47 17.72
CA ILE A 264 -21.83 1.02 18.17
C ILE A 264 -21.38 0.23 19.39
N GLY A 265 -20.64 -0.84 19.13
CA GLY A 265 -19.92 -1.60 20.14
C GLY A 265 -18.43 -1.20 20.24
N PRO A 266 -17.63 -1.93 21.03
CA PRO A 266 -16.24 -1.58 21.31
C PRO A 266 -15.36 -1.36 20.06
N LYS A 267 -15.53 -2.17 19.01
CA LYS A 267 -14.78 -1.99 17.74
C LYS A 267 -15.20 -0.71 17.00
N SER A 268 -16.48 -0.36 17.01
CA SER A 268 -16.98 0.89 16.43
C SER A 268 -16.44 2.09 17.20
N TYR A 269 -16.45 2.05 18.53
CA TYR A 269 -15.84 3.09 19.38
C TYR A 269 -14.34 3.23 19.15
N GLN A 270 -13.62 2.11 19.07
CA GLN A 270 -12.19 2.13 18.75
C GLN A 270 -11.92 2.82 17.41
N ALA A 271 -12.71 2.51 16.37
CA ALA A 271 -12.57 3.12 15.06
C ALA A 271 -12.94 4.62 15.06
N LEU A 272 -14.03 5.00 15.74
CA LEU A 272 -14.48 6.39 15.90
C LEU A 272 -13.43 7.22 16.62
N ASN A 273 -12.82 6.66 17.67
CA ASN A 273 -11.88 7.37 18.54
C ASN A 273 -10.42 7.30 18.07
N ARG A 274 -10.14 6.73 16.89
CA ARG A 274 -8.85 6.98 16.21
C ARG A 274 -8.73 8.47 15.92
N THR A 275 -7.60 9.05 16.27
CA THR A 275 -7.31 10.46 16.07
C THR A 275 -7.11 10.79 14.59
N ALA A 276 -7.32 12.05 14.21
CA ALA A 276 -7.02 12.52 12.85
C ALA A 276 -5.54 12.31 12.50
N GLN A 277 -4.62 12.49 13.47
CA GLN A 277 -3.20 12.24 13.26
C GLN A 277 -2.88 10.77 12.96
N GLU A 278 -3.54 9.82 13.63
CA GLU A 278 -3.38 8.40 13.29
C GLU A 278 -3.85 8.10 11.86
N ARG A 279 -4.92 8.77 11.39
CA ARG A 279 -5.39 8.62 10.00
C ARG A 279 -4.45 9.29 9.00
N VAL A 280 -3.87 10.44 9.33
CA VAL A 280 -2.77 11.07 8.57
C VAL A 280 -1.61 10.09 8.41
N ASP A 281 -1.20 9.42 9.49
CA ASP A 281 -0.12 8.45 9.45
C ASP A 281 -0.47 7.20 8.62
N GLN A 282 -1.71 6.71 8.68
CA GLN A 282 -2.17 5.63 7.79
C GLN A 282 -2.14 6.01 6.31
N ILE A 283 -2.53 7.24 5.96
CA ILE A 283 -2.47 7.72 4.57
C ILE A 283 -1.01 7.90 4.12
N ARG A 284 -0.13 8.44 4.98
CA ARG A 284 1.31 8.54 4.71
C ARG A 284 1.96 7.18 4.44
N LEU A 285 1.57 6.15 5.21
CA LEU A 285 2.01 4.78 4.98
C LEU A 285 1.60 4.25 3.60
N SER A 286 0.37 4.55 3.17
CA SER A 286 -0.11 4.17 1.85
C SER A 286 0.62 4.89 0.72
N LEU A 287 0.89 6.20 0.86
CA LEU A 287 1.71 6.95 -0.08
C LEU A 287 3.13 6.39 -0.18
N GLU A 288 3.71 5.97 0.95
CA GLU A 288 5.03 5.33 0.95
C GLU A 288 5.01 3.98 0.24
N ARG A 289 4.02 3.13 0.52
CA ARG A 289 3.83 1.85 -0.18
C ARG A 289 3.62 2.05 -1.67
N ALA A 290 2.89 3.09 -2.06
CA ALA A 290 2.71 3.43 -3.47
C ALA A 290 4.05 3.67 -4.17
N ARG A 291 5.00 4.37 -3.53
CA ARG A 291 6.34 4.61 -4.11
C ARG A 291 7.12 3.35 -4.39
N TRP A 292 6.91 2.30 -3.61
CA TRP A 292 7.57 1.02 -3.82
C TRP A 292 6.93 0.19 -4.95
N LEU A 293 5.67 0.46 -5.31
CA LEU A 293 4.81 -0.49 -6.03
C LEU A 293 4.23 0.06 -7.33
N MET A 294 3.89 1.35 -7.38
CA MET A 294 3.11 2.00 -8.43
C MET A 294 3.98 2.62 -9.53
N ARG A 295 5.18 2.06 -9.73
CA ARG A 295 6.08 2.43 -10.82
C ARG A 295 6.11 1.30 -11.85
N ASP A 296 6.28 1.70 -13.10
CA ASP A 296 6.42 0.76 -14.23
C ASP A 296 5.26 -0.26 -14.27
N LEU A 297 4.03 0.27 -14.12
CA LEU A 297 2.77 -0.47 -14.24
C LEU A 297 2.12 -0.19 -15.61
N ASP A 298 2.87 -0.48 -16.67
CA ASP A 298 2.37 -0.37 -18.04
C ASP A 298 1.44 -1.55 -18.37
N GLY A 299 0.34 -1.28 -19.05
CA GLY A 299 -0.65 -2.28 -19.46
C GLY A 299 -1.56 -2.76 -18.32
N ASP A 300 -2.27 -3.87 -18.56
CA ASP A 300 -3.18 -4.47 -17.58
C ASP A 300 -2.41 -5.07 -16.40
N TYR A 301 -2.89 -4.86 -15.17
CA TYR A 301 -2.33 -5.50 -13.98
C TYR A 301 -3.37 -5.84 -12.93
N VAL A 302 -3.05 -6.81 -12.09
CA VAL A 302 -3.88 -7.26 -10.97
C VAL A 302 -3.25 -6.78 -9.67
N LEU A 303 -4.04 -6.10 -8.83
CA LEU A 303 -3.62 -5.68 -7.50
C LEU A 303 -4.48 -6.39 -6.45
N VAL A 304 -3.84 -7.07 -5.50
CA VAL A 304 -4.50 -7.62 -4.32
C VAL A 304 -4.16 -6.75 -3.12
N ASN A 305 -5.15 -6.08 -2.54
CA ASN A 305 -4.98 -5.42 -1.25
C ASN A 305 -5.31 -6.42 -0.13
N ILE A 306 -4.26 -6.93 0.52
CA ILE A 306 -4.36 -7.98 1.53
C ILE A 306 -5.14 -7.53 2.76
N ALA A 307 -4.85 -6.33 3.28
CA ALA A 307 -5.55 -5.76 4.43
C ALA A 307 -6.99 -5.37 4.08
N GLY A 308 -7.22 -4.89 2.85
CA GLY A 308 -8.56 -4.55 2.36
C GLY A 308 -9.47 -5.74 2.08
N GLY A 309 -8.90 -6.94 1.83
CA GLY A 309 -9.66 -8.08 1.33
C GLY A 309 -10.35 -7.73 0.01
N ARG A 310 -9.59 -7.09 -0.89
CA ARG A 310 -10.01 -6.63 -2.22
C ARG A 310 -9.02 -7.08 -3.29
N THR A 311 -9.52 -7.36 -4.48
CA THR A 311 -8.72 -7.58 -5.68
C THR A 311 -9.22 -6.65 -6.78
N TYR A 312 -8.28 -6.07 -7.52
CA TYR A 312 -8.50 -5.13 -8.60
C TYR A 312 -7.85 -5.70 -9.87
N LEU A 313 -8.53 -5.61 -11.00
CA LEU A 313 -7.91 -5.68 -12.32
C LEU A 313 -7.98 -4.28 -12.91
N VAL A 314 -6.83 -3.65 -13.08
CA VAL A 314 -6.69 -2.33 -13.68
C VAL A 314 -6.25 -2.52 -15.12
N LYS A 315 -6.98 -1.91 -16.04
CA LYS A 315 -6.71 -1.98 -17.48
C LYS A 315 -5.86 -0.79 -17.92
N GLU A 316 -5.20 -0.93 -19.06
CA GLU A 316 -4.37 0.14 -19.64
C GLU A 316 -5.14 1.46 -19.86
N ASP A 317 -6.44 1.38 -20.17
CA ASP A 317 -7.31 2.54 -20.36
C ASP A 317 -7.77 3.21 -19.04
N GLY A 318 -7.31 2.70 -17.90
CA GLY A 318 -7.67 3.16 -16.56
C GLY A 318 -8.96 2.55 -16.00
N SER A 319 -9.70 1.76 -16.77
CA SER A 319 -10.87 1.04 -16.25
C SER A 319 -10.44 0.02 -15.19
N THR A 320 -11.24 -0.11 -14.13
CA THR A 320 -10.92 -0.96 -12.99
C THR A 320 -12.09 -1.88 -12.65
N TRP A 321 -11.84 -3.18 -12.67
CA TRP A 321 -12.75 -4.18 -12.13
C TRP A 321 -12.38 -4.53 -10.69
N ILE A 322 -13.37 -4.62 -9.81
CA ILE A 322 -13.16 -4.77 -8.36
C ILE A 322 -13.97 -5.94 -7.83
N THR A 323 -13.36 -6.75 -6.97
CA THR A 323 -14.02 -7.88 -6.32
C THR A 323 -13.58 -8.05 -4.86
N ARG A 324 -14.41 -8.67 -4.03
CA ARG A 324 -14.01 -9.07 -2.67
C ARG A 324 -13.04 -10.24 -2.75
N SER A 325 -12.07 -10.25 -1.84
CA SER A 325 -11.15 -11.36 -1.67
C SER A 325 -11.08 -11.82 -0.21
N VAL A 326 -10.70 -13.09 -0.04
CA VAL A 326 -10.34 -13.67 1.27
C VAL A 326 -8.86 -13.99 1.24
N THR A 327 -8.10 -13.34 2.12
CA THR A 327 -6.64 -13.46 2.19
C THR A 327 -6.21 -14.20 3.45
N GLY A 328 -4.90 -14.38 3.63
CA GLY A 328 -4.32 -15.08 4.77
C GLY A 328 -4.78 -14.52 6.11
N SER A 329 -4.77 -15.36 7.14
CA SER A 329 -4.97 -14.92 8.52
C SER A 329 -3.68 -14.39 9.15
N GLN A 330 -3.78 -13.74 10.31
CA GLN A 330 -2.62 -13.27 11.08
C GLN A 330 -1.58 -14.39 11.36
N TYR A 331 -2.03 -15.64 11.45
CA TYR A 331 -1.17 -16.82 11.71
C TYR A 331 -0.62 -17.48 10.44
N ARG A 332 -1.19 -17.15 9.27
CA ARG A 332 -0.82 -17.70 7.95
C ARG A 332 -0.92 -16.57 6.93
N LYS A 333 -0.05 -15.59 7.11
CA LYS A 333 -0.06 -14.31 6.39
C LYS A 333 0.13 -14.54 4.89
N THR A 334 -0.62 -13.82 4.07
CA THR A 334 -0.32 -13.70 2.63
C THR A 334 0.94 -12.83 2.47
N PRO A 335 1.99 -13.33 1.77
CA PRO A 335 3.21 -12.56 1.53
C PRO A 335 2.95 -11.38 0.58
N VAL A 336 3.77 -10.34 0.67
CA VAL A 336 3.74 -9.19 -0.24
C VAL A 336 4.82 -9.40 -1.29
N PHE A 337 4.42 -9.53 -2.55
CA PHE A 337 5.34 -9.81 -3.65
C PHE A 337 4.70 -9.48 -5.01
N ARG A 338 5.52 -9.39 -6.05
CA ARG A 338 5.13 -9.26 -7.46
C ARG A 338 5.42 -10.55 -8.22
N ASP A 339 4.55 -10.90 -9.16
CA ASP A 339 4.73 -11.97 -10.14
C ASP A 339 3.85 -11.68 -11.38
N ALA A 340 3.63 -12.65 -12.26
CA ALA A 340 2.70 -12.56 -13.38
C ALA A 340 1.83 -13.82 -13.50
N ILE A 341 0.52 -13.64 -13.66
CA ILE A 341 -0.43 -14.71 -13.95
C ILE A 341 -0.15 -15.24 -15.35
N GLN A 342 0.19 -16.51 -15.46
CA GLN A 342 0.60 -17.14 -16.73
C GLN A 342 -0.49 -18.03 -17.33
N TYR A 343 -1.25 -18.71 -16.46
CA TYR A 343 -2.30 -19.62 -16.88
C TYR A 343 -3.35 -19.77 -15.79
N MET A 344 -4.53 -20.23 -16.19
CA MET A 344 -5.57 -20.69 -15.27
C MET A 344 -5.79 -22.19 -15.43
N GLU A 345 -6.22 -22.84 -14.35
CA GLU A 345 -6.56 -24.26 -14.33
C GLU A 345 -8.00 -24.42 -13.85
N PHE A 346 -8.87 -24.85 -14.77
CA PHE A 346 -10.26 -25.19 -14.49
C PHE A 346 -10.37 -26.62 -13.97
N ASN A 347 -11.37 -26.85 -13.12
CA ASN A 347 -11.58 -28.11 -12.41
C ASN A 347 -10.27 -28.60 -11.76
N PRO A 348 -9.59 -27.78 -10.94
CA PRO A 348 -8.27 -28.12 -10.44
C PRO A 348 -8.34 -29.29 -9.45
N THR A 349 -7.26 -30.08 -9.41
CA THR A 349 -6.98 -30.88 -8.20
C THR A 349 -6.35 -29.98 -7.14
N TRP A 350 -6.50 -30.36 -5.87
CA TRP A 350 -5.82 -29.71 -4.76
C TRP A 350 -4.93 -30.70 -4.02
N THR A 351 -3.61 -30.58 -4.23
CA THR A 351 -2.63 -31.25 -3.38
C THR A 351 -2.51 -30.47 -2.07
N VAL A 352 -2.98 -31.06 -0.97
CA VAL A 352 -3.04 -30.38 0.32
C VAL A 352 -1.62 -30.13 0.85
N PRO A 353 -1.23 -28.87 1.11
CA PRO A 353 0.05 -28.58 1.75
C PRO A 353 0.18 -29.32 3.07
N HIS A 354 1.38 -29.86 3.34
CA HIS A 354 1.65 -30.68 4.53
C HIS A 354 1.19 -29.99 5.83
N SER A 355 1.43 -28.69 5.96
CA SER A 355 1.00 -27.90 7.12
C SER A 355 -0.51 -27.88 7.32
N ILE A 356 -1.30 -27.73 6.25
CA ILE A 356 -2.78 -27.77 6.28
C ILE A 356 -3.26 -29.20 6.58
N PHE A 357 -2.62 -30.20 5.99
CA PHE A 357 -2.95 -31.60 6.26
C PHE A 357 -2.84 -31.91 7.75
N VAL A 358 -1.69 -31.62 8.36
CA VAL A 358 -1.43 -31.92 9.77
C VAL A 358 -2.27 -31.06 10.71
N LYS A 359 -2.35 -29.74 10.48
CA LYS A 359 -2.99 -28.81 11.43
C LYS A 359 -4.52 -28.77 11.32
N ASP A 360 -5.07 -28.94 10.12
CA ASP A 360 -6.49 -28.64 9.88
C ASP A 360 -7.31 -29.88 9.51
N LYS A 361 -6.70 -30.86 8.84
CA LYS A 361 -7.42 -32.03 8.29
C LYS A 361 -7.26 -33.28 9.14
N LEU A 362 -6.08 -33.50 9.73
CA LEU A 362 -5.77 -34.74 10.42
C LEU A 362 -6.73 -35.02 11.58
N ALA A 363 -7.05 -34.02 12.40
CA ALA A 363 -8.02 -34.17 13.49
C ALA A 363 -9.43 -34.53 12.98
N VAL A 364 -9.86 -33.95 11.86
CA VAL A 364 -11.15 -34.23 11.24
C VAL A 364 -11.19 -35.66 10.69
N ILE A 365 -10.11 -36.10 10.03
CA ILE A 365 -9.98 -37.45 9.47
C ILE A 365 -9.91 -38.50 10.59
N ARG A 366 -9.18 -38.24 11.67
CA ARG A 366 -9.12 -39.13 12.85
C ARG A 366 -10.50 -39.34 13.47
N LYS A 367 -11.31 -38.29 13.54
CA LYS A 367 -12.68 -38.36 14.05
C LYS A 367 -13.62 -39.11 13.10
N ASP A 368 -13.44 -38.94 11.79
CA ASP A 368 -14.25 -39.58 10.78
C ASP A 368 -13.48 -39.81 9.46
N PRO A 369 -12.94 -41.02 9.23
CA PRO A 369 -12.21 -41.34 8.00
C PRO A 369 -13.07 -41.23 6.73
N LYS A 370 -14.41 -41.36 6.83
CA LYS A 370 -15.32 -41.16 5.69
C LYS A 370 -15.36 -39.71 5.21
N TYR A 371 -14.77 -38.77 5.98
CA TYR A 371 -14.51 -37.41 5.53
C TYR A 371 -13.79 -37.37 4.16
N LEU A 372 -12.82 -38.27 3.95
CA LEU A 372 -12.03 -38.31 2.72
C LEU A 372 -12.92 -38.60 1.50
N GLU A 373 -13.77 -39.63 1.59
CA GLU A 373 -14.70 -40.02 0.53
C GLU A 373 -15.72 -38.91 0.26
N ARG A 374 -16.38 -38.39 1.31
CA ARG A 374 -17.41 -37.34 1.17
C ARG A 374 -16.88 -36.05 0.55
N ASN A 375 -15.58 -35.79 0.69
CA ASN A 375 -14.93 -34.58 0.16
C ASN A 375 -14.01 -34.89 -1.03
N ASN A 376 -14.12 -36.07 -1.63
CA ASN A 376 -13.43 -36.48 -2.85
C ASN A 376 -11.89 -36.41 -2.74
N TYR A 377 -11.33 -36.84 -1.60
CA TYR A 377 -9.88 -36.97 -1.43
C TYR A 377 -9.40 -38.36 -1.85
N VAL A 378 -8.29 -38.39 -2.56
CA VAL A 378 -7.46 -39.58 -2.73
C VAL A 378 -6.19 -39.45 -1.90
N VAL A 379 -5.65 -40.58 -1.45
CA VAL A 379 -4.43 -40.63 -0.64
C VAL A 379 -3.31 -41.22 -1.48
N ARG A 380 -2.14 -40.57 -1.46
CA ARG A 380 -0.94 -41.04 -2.15
C ARG A 380 0.18 -41.33 -1.16
N GLY A 381 0.89 -42.45 -1.36
CA GLY A 381 2.09 -42.79 -0.61
C GLY A 381 3.28 -41.91 -0.99
N ALA A 382 4.41 -42.11 -0.32
CA ALA A 382 5.66 -41.41 -0.62
C ALA A 382 6.18 -41.68 -2.05
N ASP A 383 5.84 -42.83 -2.63
CA ASP A 383 6.13 -43.20 -4.02
C ASP A 383 5.14 -42.60 -5.04
N GLY A 384 4.19 -41.78 -4.57
CA GLY A 384 3.16 -41.14 -5.38
C GLY A 384 1.99 -42.05 -5.78
N LYS A 385 1.99 -43.35 -5.43
CA LYS A 385 0.91 -44.27 -5.79
C LYS A 385 -0.28 -44.12 -4.88
N LEU A 386 -1.47 -44.49 -5.37
CA LEU A 386 -2.69 -44.50 -4.58
C LEU A 386 -2.58 -45.51 -3.43
N VAL A 387 -2.99 -45.08 -2.24
CA VAL A 387 -3.03 -45.90 -1.03
C VAL A 387 -4.47 -45.92 -0.52
N SER A 388 -4.95 -47.09 -0.09
CA SER A 388 -6.27 -47.17 0.54
C SER A 388 -6.25 -46.40 1.86
N PRO A 389 -7.22 -45.51 2.14
CA PRO A 389 -7.31 -44.82 3.43
C PRO A 389 -7.33 -45.77 4.63
N SER A 390 -7.83 -47.00 4.47
CA SER A 390 -7.84 -48.01 5.54
C SER A 390 -6.45 -48.56 5.91
N GLN A 391 -5.44 -48.39 5.04
CA GLN A 391 -4.07 -48.85 5.25
C GLN A 391 -3.18 -47.77 5.90
N VAL A 392 -3.71 -46.55 6.07
CA VAL A 392 -2.96 -45.42 6.60
C VAL A 392 -3.12 -45.35 8.12
N ASN A 393 -2.01 -45.22 8.84
CA ASN A 393 -2.04 -44.97 10.27
C ASN A 393 -2.39 -43.49 10.56
N TRP A 394 -3.68 -43.16 10.59
CA TRP A 394 -4.16 -41.81 10.90
C TRP A 394 -3.87 -41.35 12.33
N SER A 395 -3.53 -42.27 13.25
CA SER A 395 -3.19 -41.91 14.63
C SER A 395 -1.79 -41.29 14.76
N ALA A 396 -0.90 -41.54 13.80
CA ALA A 396 0.42 -40.93 13.75
C ALA A 396 0.31 -39.41 13.56
N ASP A 397 1.24 -38.66 14.16
CA ASP A 397 1.31 -37.20 14.00
C ASP A 397 1.69 -36.77 12.58
N ASN A 398 2.45 -37.62 11.89
CA ASN A 398 2.68 -37.52 10.46
C ASN A 398 2.41 -38.90 9.81
N PRO A 399 1.27 -39.08 9.13
CA PRO A 399 0.94 -40.35 8.49
C PRO A 399 1.79 -40.69 7.26
N GLY A 400 2.70 -39.80 6.81
CA GLY A 400 3.63 -40.08 5.71
C GLY A 400 2.97 -40.22 4.33
N VAL A 401 1.80 -39.60 4.15
CA VAL A 401 1.02 -39.62 2.91
C VAL A 401 0.68 -38.22 2.44
N THR A 402 0.35 -38.10 1.16
CA THR A 402 -0.14 -36.88 0.54
C THR A 402 -1.63 -36.98 0.27
N LEU A 403 -2.40 -35.97 0.67
CA LEU A 403 -3.81 -35.84 0.32
C LEU A 403 -3.96 -35.04 -0.97
N VAL A 404 -4.71 -35.59 -1.92
CA VAL A 404 -5.09 -34.88 -3.15
C VAL A 404 -6.61 -34.84 -3.25
N GLN A 405 -7.18 -33.65 -3.10
CA GLN A 405 -8.59 -33.43 -3.39
C GLN A 405 -8.81 -33.42 -4.90
N GLN A 406 -9.72 -34.27 -5.37
CA GLN A 406 -10.08 -34.35 -6.77
C GLN A 406 -11.02 -33.19 -7.17
N PRO A 407 -11.17 -32.91 -8.48
CA PRO A 407 -12.06 -31.86 -8.95
C PRO A 407 -13.51 -32.11 -8.52
N GLY A 408 -14.27 -31.03 -8.29
CA GLY A 408 -15.69 -31.12 -7.94
C GLY A 408 -16.16 -29.95 -7.06
N PRO A 409 -17.47 -29.87 -6.77
CA PRO A 409 -18.06 -28.74 -6.05
C PRO A 409 -17.58 -28.62 -4.60
N THR A 410 -17.04 -29.70 -4.03
CA THR A 410 -16.47 -29.71 -2.67
C THR A 410 -14.99 -29.36 -2.64
N ASN A 411 -14.34 -29.15 -3.78
CA ASN A 411 -12.93 -28.82 -3.84
C ASN A 411 -12.65 -27.47 -3.17
N ALA A 412 -11.68 -27.42 -2.25
CA ALA A 412 -11.36 -26.20 -1.50
C ALA A 412 -10.85 -25.05 -2.38
N LEU A 413 -10.32 -25.37 -3.58
CA LEU A 413 -9.89 -24.40 -4.59
C LEU A 413 -11.04 -23.95 -5.51
N GLY A 414 -12.26 -24.45 -5.30
CA GLY A 414 -13.38 -24.23 -6.19
C GLY A 414 -13.13 -24.85 -7.58
N LEU A 415 -13.62 -24.16 -8.61
CA LEU A 415 -13.62 -24.66 -9.99
C LEU A 415 -12.57 -24.01 -10.89
N VAL A 416 -11.84 -22.99 -10.41
CA VAL A 416 -10.74 -22.37 -11.16
C VAL A 416 -9.68 -21.81 -10.21
N LYS A 417 -8.41 -21.92 -10.61
CA LYS A 417 -7.27 -21.23 -9.98
C LYS A 417 -6.41 -20.52 -11.01
N PHE A 418 -5.83 -19.39 -10.64
CA PHE A 418 -4.98 -18.53 -11.46
C PHE A 418 -3.55 -18.61 -10.96
N MET A 419 -2.65 -18.99 -11.84
CA MET A 419 -1.31 -19.43 -11.48
C MET A 419 -0.24 -18.44 -11.92
N PHE A 420 0.59 -18.07 -10.96
CA PHE A 420 1.79 -17.24 -11.09
C PHE A 420 2.88 -17.95 -10.28
N PRO A 421 3.65 -18.87 -10.90
CA PRO A 421 4.54 -19.78 -10.18
C PRO A 421 5.59 -19.04 -9.31
N ASN A 422 5.48 -19.18 -7.99
CA ASN A 422 6.33 -18.49 -7.00
C ASN A 422 6.84 -19.44 -5.89
N LYS A 423 7.85 -18.98 -5.14
CA LYS A 423 8.45 -19.73 -4.02
C LYS A 423 7.52 -19.95 -2.82
N TYR A 424 6.41 -19.21 -2.73
CA TYR A 424 5.47 -19.26 -1.60
C TYR A 424 4.32 -20.26 -1.80
N ALA A 425 4.19 -20.84 -3.00
CA ALA A 425 3.04 -21.64 -3.41
C ALA A 425 1.69 -20.90 -3.22
N VAL A 426 1.68 -19.58 -3.44
CA VAL A 426 0.49 -18.71 -3.40
C VAL A 426 -0.14 -18.60 -4.79
N TYR A 427 -1.45 -18.58 -4.87
CA TYR A 427 -2.22 -18.36 -6.10
C TYR A 427 -3.58 -17.69 -5.78
N LEU A 428 -4.24 -17.17 -6.82
CA LEU A 428 -5.64 -16.71 -6.72
C LEU A 428 -6.55 -17.88 -7.08
N HIS A 429 -7.70 -18.05 -6.44
CA HIS A 429 -8.59 -19.17 -6.75
C HIS A 429 -10.07 -18.94 -6.35
N ASP A 430 -10.96 -19.76 -6.89
CA ASP A 430 -12.38 -19.88 -6.49
C ASP A 430 -12.50 -20.56 -5.10
N THR A 431 -13.71 -20.76 -4.58
CA THR A 431 -13.90 -21.47 -3.32
C THR A 431 -15.24 -22.18 -3.23
N ASN A 432 -15.25 -23.31 -2.52
CA ASN A 432 -16.47 -23.99 -2.10
C ASN A 432 -17.17 -23.34 -0.90
N ASN A 433 -16.63 -22.25 -0.34
CA ASN A 433 -17.19 -21.56 0.82
C ASN A 433 -17.41 -20.06 0.51
N ARG A 434 -18.47 -19.77 -0.25
CA ARG A 434 -18.80 -18.42 -0.73
C ARG A 434 -19.29 -17.48 0.37
N ASP A 435 -19.85 -18.02 1.46
CA ASP A 435 -20.35 -17.20 2.58
C ASP A 435 -19.24 -16.40 3.27
N LEU A 436 -17.97 -16.79 3.09
CA LEU A 436 -16.84 -16.02 3.61
C LEU A 436 -16.73 -14.62 3.00
N PHE A 437 -17.22 -14.39 1.79
CA PHE A 437 -17.21 -13.06 1.18
C PHE A 437 -18.19 -12.10 1.87
N GLN A 438 -19.22 -12.62 2.55
CA GLN A 438 -20.17 -11.82 3.33
C GLN A 438 -19.59 -11.33 4.66
N ARG A 439 -18.43 -11.85 5.08
CA ARG A 439 -17.76 -11.38 6.30
C ARG A 439 -17.06 -10.04 6.06
N ASN A 440 -17.05 -9.20 7.08
CA ASN A 440 -16.33 -7.93 7.04
C ASN A 440 -14.82 -8.15 7.16
N GLU A 441 -14.41 -8.99 8.12
CA GLU A 441 -13.03 -9.46 8.26
C GLU A 441 -12.81 -10.72 7.42
N ARG A 442 -12.01 -10.60 6.35
CA ARG A 442 -11.79 -11.67 5.35
C ARG A 442 -10.35 -12.19 5.31
N ASN A 443 -9.58 -11.93 6.35
CA ASN A 443 -8.23 -12.46 6.53
C ASN A 443 -8.31 -13.83 7.22
N LEU A 444 -8.84 -14.82 6.50
CA LEU A 444 -9.27 -16.13 7.05
C LEU A 444 -8.61 -17.33 6.36
N SER A 445 -7.80 -17.11 5.33
CA SER A 445 -7.18 -18.17 4.53
C SER A 445 -5.87 -18.67 5.16
N SER A 446 -5.28 -19.69 4.53
CA SER A 446 -3.95 -20.22 4.86
C SER A 446 -2.83 -19.63 3.98
N GLY A 447 -3.03 -18.44 3.40
CA GLY A 447 -2.02 -17.69 2.64
C GLY A 447 -2.41 -17.41 1.20
N CYS A 448 -3.08 -18.35 0.52
CA CYS A 448 -3.64 -18.13 -0.83
C CYS A 448 -4.82 -17.13 -0.81
N VAL A 449 -5.18 -16.60 -1.96
CA VAL A 449 -6.22 -15.57 -2.09
C VAL A 449 -7.43 -16.15 -2.80
N ARG A 450 -8.60 -16.10 -2.14
CA ARG A 450 -9.87 -16.49 -2.77
C ARG A 450 -10.53 -15.26 -3.39
N ILE A 451 -11.14 -15.42 -4.55
CA ILE A 451 -11.83 -14.35 -5.28
C ILE A 451 -13.32 -14.67 -5.41
N GLU A 452 -14.18 -13.67 -5.22
CA GLU A 452 -15.64 -13.86 -5.21
C GLU A 452 -16.23 -14.16 -6.59
N TYR A 453 -15.75 -13.45 -7.61
CA TYR A 453 -16.21 -13.55 -9.00
C TYR A 453 -15.09 -14.08 -9.90
N PRO A 454 -14.63 -15.32 -9.71
CA PRO A 454 -13.46 -15.83 -10.41
C PRO A 454 -13.71 -16.09 -11.89
N PHE A 455 -14.93 -16.42 -12.32
CA PHE A 455 -15.23 -16.66 -13.74
C PHE A 455 -15.29 -15.37 -14.56
N GLU A 456 -15.82 -14.30 -13.96
CA GLU A 456 -15.76 -12.97 -14.56
C GLU A 456 -14.30 -12.54 -14.72
N PHE A 457 -13.50 -12.71 -13.66
CA PHE A 457 -12.06 -12.46 -13.71
C PHE A 457 -11.34 -13.28 -14.80
N ALA A 458 -11.68 -14.56 -14.94
CA ALA A 458 -11.14 -15.42 -16.01
C ALA A 458 -11.48 -14.89 -17.40
N SER A 459 -12.71 -14.43 -17.63
CA SER A 459 -13.11 -13.82 -18.90
C SER A 459 -12.37 -12.52 -19.18
N LEU A 460 -12.20 -11.65 -18.18
CA LEU A 460 -11.47 -10.38 -18.31
C LEU A 460 -9.99 -10.61 -18.67
N LEU A 461 -9.34 -11.64 -18.10
CA LEU A 461 -7.96 -11.99 -18.43
C LEU A 461 -7.77 -12.56 -19.85
N MET A 462 -8.85 -12.98 -20.50
CA MET A 462 -8.84 -13.61 -21.82
C MET A 462 -9.44 -12.73 -22.93
N GLU A 463 -9.77 -11.47 -22.65
CA GLU A 463 -10.43 -10.56 -23.61
C GLU A 463 -9.69 -10.44 -24.95
N ALA A 464 -8.36 -10.52 -24.93
CA ALA A 464 -7.53 -10.46 -26.14
C ALA A 464 -7.57 -11.77 -26.97
N ASP A 465 -8.06 -12.88 -26.43
CA ASP A 465 -8.20 -14.16 -27.14
C ASP A 465 -9.59 -14.26 -27.80
N THR A 466 -9.66 -14.01 -29.10
CA THR A 466 -10.91 -14.12 -29.87
C THR A 466 -11.48 -15.54 -29.93
N SER A 467 -10.68 -16.56 -29.58
CA SER A 467 -11.14 -17.94 -29.47
C SER A 467 -11.77 -18.26 -28.11
N TRP A 468 -11.67 -17.33 -27.15
CA TRP A 468 -12.26 -17.46 -25.81
C TRP A 468 -13.65 -16.83 -25.78
N ASN A 469 -14.60 -17.56 -25.18
CA ASN A 469 -15.95 -17.06 -24.90
C ASN A 469 -16.57 -17.87 -23.75
N GLU A 470 -17.70 -17.37 -23.25
CA GLU A 470 -18.44 -18.00 -22.15
C GLU A 470 -18.78 -19.47 -22.44
N ALA A 471 -19.22 -19.80 -23.68
CA ALA A 471 -19.59 -21.16 -24.04
C ALA A 471 -18.40 -22.13 -23.91
N LYS A 472 -17.21 -21.74 -24.39
CA LYS A 472 -15.98 -22.52 -24.25
C LYS A 472 -15.60 -22.74 -22.77
N MET A 473 -15.74 -21.71 -21.93
CA MET A 473 -15.51 -21.86 -20.49
C MET A 473 -16.51 -22.86 -19.86
N GLN A 474 -17.80 -22.75 -20.22
CA GLN A 474 -18.83 -23.65 -19.72
C GLN A 474 -18.61 -25.10 -20.19
N ASP A 475 -18.16 -25.33 -21.42
CA ASP A 475 -17.80 -26.66 -21.93
C ASP A 475 -16.64 -27.27 -21.13
N ILE A 476 -15.61 -26.48 -20.80
CA ILE A 476 -14.50 -26.91 -19.96
C ILE A 476 -15.00 -27.28 -18.56
N LEU A 477 -15.83 -26.44 -17.93
CA LEU A 477 -16.41 -26.71 -16.61
C LEU A 477 -17.28 -27.98 -16.62
N ALA A 478 -18.13 -28.14 -17.64
CA ALA A 478 -19.02 -29.29 -17.79
C ALA A 478 -18.26 -30.61 -17.98
N SER A 479 -17.06 -30.57 -18.59
CA SER A 479 -16.21 -31.75 -18.75
C SER A 479 -15.76 -32.37 -17.43
N LYS A 480 -15.69 -31.55 -16.35
CA LYS A 480 -15.12 -31.88 -15.04
C LYS A 480 -13.66 -32.34 -15.08
N GLN A 481 -13.02 -32.28 -16.24
CA GLN A 481 -11.61 -32.62 -16.42
C GLN A 481 -10.76 -31.40 -16.08
N THR A 482 -9.65 -31.64 -15.38
CA THR A 482 -8.66 -30.60 -15.12
C THR A 482 -8.11 -30.08 -16.43
N THR A 483 -8.35 -28.80 -16.71
CA THR A 483 -7.97 -28.17 -17.98
C THR A 483 -7.15 -26.93 -17.71
N ARG A 484 -5.92 -26.91 -18.24
CA ARG A 484 -5.07 -25.72 -18.22
C ARG A 484 -5.36 -24.85 -19.44
N VAL A 485 -5.54 -23.56 -19.22
CA VAL A 485 -5.68 -22.53 -20.25
C VAL A 485 -4.59 -21.49 -20.02
N THR A 486 -3.68 -21.35 -20.98
CA THR A 486 -2.61 -20.34 -20.94
C THR A 486 -3.17 -18.99 -21.36
N LEU A 487 -2.78 -17.92 -20.66
CA LEU A 487 -3.18 -16.56 -21.03
C LEU A 487 -2.46 -16.11 -22.32
N PRO A 488 -3.08 -15.24 -23.14
CA PRO A 488 -2.44 -14.69 -24.35
C PRO A 488 -1.14 -13.93 -24.05
N ALA A 489 -1.13 -13.21 -22.93
CA ALA A 489 0.04 -12.54 -22.37
C ALA A 489 0.03 -12.70 -20.84
N PRO A 490 1.18 -12.89 -20.19
CA PRO A 490 1.25 -12.88 -18.73
C PRO A 490 0.78 -11.54 -18.17
N VAL A 491 -0.11 -11.57 -17.18
CA VAL A 491 -0.65 -10.35 -16.54
C VAL A 491 0.04 -10.14 -15.19
N PRO A 492 0.75 -9.02 -14.96
CA PRO A 492 1.36 -8.71 -13.67
C PRO A 492 0.35 -8.83 -12.51
N VAL A 493 0.78 -9.41 -11.40
CA VAL A 493 0.01 -9.48 -10.16
C VAL A 493 0.84 -8.98 -8.99
N LEU A 494 0.30 -7.99 -8.28
CA LEU A 494 0.91 -7.34 -7.14
C LEU A 494 0.10 -7.69 -5.88
N LEU A 495 0.69 -8.46 -4.97
CA LEU A 495 0.12 -8.71 -3.65
C LEU A 495 0.67 -7.66 -2.70
N THR A 496 -0.21 -6.79 -2.23
CA THR A 496 0.15 -5.56 -1.50
C THR A 496 -0.62 -5.46 -0.18
N TYR A 497 -0.23 -4.55 0.70
CA TYR A 497 -0.84 -4.42 2.03
C TYR A 497 -1.15 -2.95 2.34
N TRP A 498 -2.41 -2.54 2.19
CA TRP A 498 -2.82 -1.14 2.35
C TRP A 498 -3.91 -1.02 3.41
N THR A 499 -3.61 -0.29 4.48
CA THR A 499 -4.55 0.01 5.58
C THR A 499 -5.33 1.30 5.37
N ALA A 500 -4.97 2.10 4.36
CA ALA A 500 -5.76 3.22 3.84
C ALA A 500 -5.70 3.27 2.30
N TRP A 501 -6.82 3.44 1.61
CA TRP A 501 -6.88 3.63 0.15
C TRP A 501 -8.17 4.35 -0.23
N LEU A 502 -8.32 4.74 -1.50
CA LEU A 502 -9.57 5.35 -2.00
C LEU A 502 -10.40 4.31 -2.72
N GLU A 503 -11.70 4.31 -2.45
CA GLU A 503 -12.69 3.50 -3.15
C GLU A 503 -14.00 4.28 -3.15
N ASP A 504 -14.64 4.41 -4.32
CA ASP A 504 -15.89 5.15 -4.52
C ASP A 504 -15.85 6.59 -3.98
N GLY A 505 -14.70 7.27 -4.14
CA GLY A 505 -14.50 8.65 -3.71
C GLY A 505 -14.32 8.84 -2.20
N ALA A 506 -14.24 7.77 -1.40
CA ALA A 506 -14.04 7.83 0.04
C ALA A 506 -12.78 7.09 0.47
N VAL A 507 -12.10 7.60 1.50
CA VAL A 507 -10.93 6.93 2.09
C VAL A 507 -11.40 5.74 2.91
N GLN A 508 -11.04 4.54 2.47
CA GLN A 508 -11.25 3.30 3.19
C GLN A 508 -10.15 3.11 4.21
N PHE A 509 -10.49 2.60 5.40
CA PHE A 509 -9.51 2.27 6.44
C PHE A 509 -9.66 0.82 6.91
N ARG A 510 -8.55 0.18 7.23
CA ARG A 510 -8.52 -1.15 7.85
C ARG A 510 -7.55 -1.17 9.02
N GLU A 511 -7.84 -2.06 9.96
CA GLU A 511 -6.92 -2.35 11.05
C GLU A 511 -5.68 -3.08 10.52
N ASP A 512 -4.53 -2.81 11.13
CA ASP A 512 -3.25 -3.41 10.78
C ASP A 512 -3.10 -4.81 11.39
N ILE A 513 -3.87 -5.78 10.87
CA ILE A 513 -3.93 -7.14 11.40
C ILE A 513 -2.59 -7.92 11.33
N TYR A 514 -1.65 -7.48 10.51
CA TYR A 514 -0.34 -8.12 10.37
C TYR A 514 0.78 -7.38 11.11
N ALA A 515 0.47 -6.25 11.76
CA ALA A 515 1.43 -5.37 12.43
C ALA A 515 2.54 -4.85 11.49
N ARG A 516 2.19 -4.52 10.24
CA ARG A 516 3.14 -4.05 9.21
C ARG A 516 3.27 -2.53 9.17
N ASP A 517 2.32 -1.76 9.71
CA ASP A 517 2.32 -0.30 9.68
C ASP A 517 3.38 0.29 10.63
N THR A 518 3.46 -0.23 11.84
CA THR A 518 4.35 0.29 12.90
C THR A 518 5.84 0.41 12.51
N PRO A 519 6.51 -0.63 11.97
CA PRO A 519 7.93 -0.52 11.62
C PRO A 519 8.19 0.50 10.51
N ILE A 520 7.29 0.61 9.52
CA ILE A 520 7.39 1.58 8.43
C ILE A 520 7.17 2.98 8.95
N LEU A 521 6.14 3.21 9.77
CA LEU A 521 5.83 4.54 10.32
C LEU A 521 6.98 5.07 11.19
N LYS A 522 7.60 4.19 11.99
CA LYS A 522 8.78 4.53 12.78
C LYS A 522 9.96 4.96 11.89
N ALA A 523 10.14 4.32 10.74
CA ALA A 523 11.18 4.70 9.77
C ALA A 523 10.83 5.99 9.01
N LEU A 524 9.54 6.23 8.70
CA LEU A 524 9.06 7.47 8.08
C LEU A 524 9.18 8.70 8.99
N ASN A 525 9.11 8.52 10.30
CA ASN A 525 9.16 9.61 11.29
C ASN A 525 10.57 9.87 11.86
N ARG A 526 11.56 9.06 11.46
CA ARG A 526 12.98 9.34 11.71
C ARG A 526 13.51 10.22 10.61
#